data_AF-A0A6G1RB37-F1
#
_entry.id   AF-A0A6G1RB37-F1
#
_cell.length_a   1.000
_cell.length_b   1.000
_cell.length_c   1.000
_cell.angle_alpha   90.00
_cell.angle_beta   90.00
_cell.angle_gamma   90.00
#
_symmetry.space_group_name_H-M   'P 1'
#
loop_
_entity.id
_entity.type
_entity.pdbx_description
1 polymer ?
#
loop_
_entity_poly.entity_id
_entity_poly.type
_entity_poly.pdbx_seq_one_letter_code
_entity_poly.pdbx_strand_id
1 'polypeptide(L)'
;NLPLENPGIDIGDVSERKALRKSLKCKNFQWYLDHVYPEMRRYNNTVAYGELRNNKAKDVCLDQGPQENHTAILYPCHGWGPQLARYTKEGFLHLGALGTTTLLPDTRCLVDNVKSRFPQLLDCEKVKSSLHKRWNFIQNGAI
;
A
#
# COMPACT_ATOMS: atom_id res chain seq x y z
N ASN A 1 -2.88 -6.63 -13.15
CA ASN A 1 -1.41 -6.52 -13.17
C ASN A 1 -0.95 -6.35 -14.59
N LEU A 2 -0.45 -5.16 -14.93
CA LEU A 2 0.20 -4.94 -16.22
C LEU A 2 1.57 -5.63 -16.21
N PRO A 3 2.02 -6.21 -17.33
CA PRO A 3 3.35 -6.79 -17.41
C PRO A 3 4.42 -5.70 -17.23
N LEU A 4 5.53 -6.06 -16.56
CA LEU A 4 6.67 -5.15 -16.35
C LEU A 4 7.32 -4.73 -17.68
N GLU A 5 7.18 -5.57 -18.69
CA GLU A 5 7.61 -5.28 -20.06
C GLU A 5 6.39 -5.13 -20.96
N ASN A 6 6.38 -4.04 -21.73
CA ASN A 6 5.33 -3.70 -22.70
C ASN A 6 3.90 -3.72 -22.11
N PRO A 7 3.54 -2.74 -21.25
CA PRO A 7 2.23 -2.68 -20.60
C PRO A 7 1.07 -2.38 -21.57
N GLY A 8 1.29 -2.36 -22.89
CA GLY A 8 0.28 -1.99 -23.89
C GLY A 8 -0.05 -0.50 -23.92
N ILE A 9 0.70 0.32 -23.19
CA ILE A 9 0.60 1.79 -23.20
C ILE A 9 1.62 2.31 -24.21
N ASP A 10 1.15 3.00 -25.23
CA ASP A 10 2.01 3.77 -26.13
C ASP A 10 2.52 5.02 -25.40
N ILE A 11 3.82 5.05 -25.13
CA ILE A 11 4.51 6.18 -24.50
C ILE A 11 5.25 7.05 -25.53
N GLY A 12 5.13 6.72 -26.82
CA GLY A 12 5.92 7.29 -27.90
C GLY A 12 7.39 6.82 -27.90
N ASP A 13 8.19 7.42 -28.79
CA ASP A 13 9.62 7.15 -28.85
C ASP A 13 10.39 7.89 -27.76
N VAL A 14 11.19 7.15 -26.99
CA VAL A 14 12.03 7.66 -25.90
C VAL A 14 13.53 7.45 -26.17
N SER A 15 13.90 7.10 -27.40
CA SER A 15 15.28 6.79 -27.80
C SER A 15 16.24 7.96 -27.56
N GLU A 16 15.84 9.19 -27.90
CA GLU A 16 16.64 10.39 -27.64
C GLU A 16 16.91 10.62 -26.16
N ARG A 17 15.89 10.46 -25.30
CA ARG A 17 16.05 10.61 -23.83
C ARG A 17 16.96 9.54 -23.24
N LYS A 18 16.90 8.31 -23.75
CA LYS A 18 17.81 7.23 -23.35
C LYS A 18 19.25 7.50 -23.81
N ALA A 19 19.44 8.02 -25.03
CA ALA A 19 20.74 8.40 -25.55
C ALA A 19 21.38 9.53 -24.72
N LEU A 20 20.59 10.55 -24.37
CA LEU A 20 21.02 11.65 -23.50
C LEU A 20 21.46 11.14 -22.11
N ARG A 21 20.68 10.25 -21.49
CA ARG A 21 21.05 9.62 -20.21
C ARG A 21 22.41 8.91 -20.28
N LYS A 22 22.69 8.23 -21.40
CA LYS A 22 23.95 7.51 -21.62
C LYS A 22 25.11 8.46 -21.87
N SER A 23 24.94 9.49 -22.71
CA SER A 23 25.99 10.46 -23.04
C SER A 23 26.44 11.26 -21.82
N LEU A 24 25.49 11.66 -20.96
CA LEU A 24 25.75 12.37 -19.71
C LEU A 24 26.23 11.47 -18.56
N LYS A 25 26.32 10.14 -18.77
CA LYS A 25 26.71 9.16 -17.75
C LYS A 25 25.89 9.29 -16.44
N CYS A 26 24.59 9.53 -16.57
CA CYS A 26 23.73 9.74 -15.42
C CYS A 26 23.72 8.52 -14.47
N LYS A 27 23.62 8.79 -13.16
CA LYS A 27 23.39 7.76 -12.15
C LYS A 27 22.00 7.13 -12.33
N ASN A 28 21.79 5.92 -11.81
CA ASN A 28 20.51 5.24 -11.89
C ASN A 28 19.53 5.78 -10.83
N PHE A 29 18.25 5.37 -10.93
CA PHE A 29 17.23 5.85 -10.01
C PHE A 29 17.46 5.37 -8.57
N GLN A 30 18.04 4.18 -8.38
CA GLN A 30 18.42 3.69 -7.06
C GLN A 30 19.40 4.63 -6.36
N TRP A 31 20.44 5.08 -7.07
CA TRP A 31 21.39 6.08 -6.54
C TRP A 31 20.68 7.37 -6.12
N TYR A 32 19.72 7.85 -6.91
CA TYR A 32 18.92 9.02 -6.56
C TYR A 32 18.13 8.81 -5.26
N LEU A 33 17.44 7.67 -5.12
CA LEU A 33 16.71 7.34 -3.89
C LEU A 33 17.61 7.19 -2.67
N ASP A 34 18.83 6.69 -2.84
CA ASP A 34 19.75 6.47 -1.72
C ASP A 34 20.54 7.72 -1.32
N HIS A 35 20.77 8.67 -2.25
CA HIS A 35 21.70 9.80 -2.02
C HIS A 35 21.07 11.18 -2.17
N VAL A 36 19.98 11.32 -2.90
CA VAL A 36 19.32 12.62 -3.16
C VAL A 36 17.98 12.72 -2.43
N TYR A 37 17.20 11.63 -2.39
CA TYR A 37 15.89 11.61 -1.72
C TYR A 37 15.73 10.42 -0.74
N PRO A 38 16.64 10.28 0.26
CA PRO A 38 16.66 9.16 1.20
C PRO A 38 15.43 9.05 2.11
N GLU A 39 14.72 10.15 2.31
CA GLU A 39 13.49 10.22 3.10
C GLU A 39 12.26 9.70 2.34
N MET A 40 12.37 9.34 1.06
CA MET A 40 11.29 8.67 0.34
C MET A 40 10.99 7.31 0.98
N ARG A 41 9.75 7.10 1.39
CA ARG A 41 9.34 5.83 2.03
C ARG A 41 9.32 4.70 0.98
N ARG A 42 9.89 3.55 1.33
CA ARG A 42 9.97 2.36 0.46
C ARG A 42 9.23 1.18 1.08
N TYR A 43 8.29 0.57 0.34
CA TYR A 43 7.46 -0.55 0.80
C TYR A 43 7.94 -1.92 0.30
N ASN A 44 9.19 -2.26 0.60
CA ASN A 44 9.86 -3.46 0.07
C ASN A 44 9.32 -4.80 0.63
N ASN A 45 8.50 -4.76 1.67
CA ASN A 45 7.86 -5.93 2.28
C ASN A 45 6.43 -6.19 1.77
N THR A 46 5.99 -5.54 0.69
CA THR A 46 4.66 -5.75 0.12
C THR A 46 4.56 -7.10 -0.58
N VAL A 47 3.54 -7.89 -0.23
CA VAL A 47 3.22 -9.19 -0.86
C VAL A 47 2.04 -9.03 -1.81
N ALA A 48 1.00 -8.29 -1.38
CA ALA A 48 -0.17 -7.98 -2.19
C ALA A 48 -0.61 -6.54 -1.94
N TYR A 49 -1.23 -5.92 -2.95
CA TYR A 49 -1.81 -4.59 -2.86
C TYR A 49 -3.01 -4.47 -3.81
N GLY A 50 -3.91 -3.53 -3.53
CA GLY A 50 -5.10 -3.28 -4.34
C GLY A 50 -6.33 -3.09 -3.46
N GLU A 51 -7.51 -3.37 -4.00
CA GLU A 51 -8.75 -3.33 -3.22
C GLU A 51 -8.99 -4.65 -2.48
N LEU A 52 -9.51 -4.58 -1.25
CA LEU A 52 -9.98 -5.76 -0.52
C LEU A 52 -11.49 -5.89 -0.67
N ARG A 53 -11.92 -6.72 -1.63
CA ARG A 53 -13.33 -6.92 -2.00
C ARG A 53 -13.99 -8.02 -1.17
N ASN A 54 -15.21 -7.76 -0.70
CA ASN A 54 -16.01 -8.78 -0.02
C ASN A 54 -16.58 -9.78 -1.05
N ASN A 55 -16.25 -11.06 -0.93
CA ASN A 55 -16.72 -12.09 -1.88
C ASN A 55 -18.24 -12.37 -1.78
N LYS A 56 -18.89 -12.04 -0.66
CA LYS A 56 -20.35 -12.13 -0.46
C LYS A 56 -21.09 -10.89 -0.94
N ALA A 57 -20.41 -9.75 -1.05
CA ALA A 57 -20.95 -8.49 -1.54
C ALA A 57 -19.95 -7.86 -2.51
N LYS A 58 -19.97 -8.31 -3.77
CA LYS A 58 -18.89 -8.09 -4.76
C LYS A 58 -18.63 -6.62 -5.10
N ASP A 59 -19.63 -5.77 -4.93
CA ASP A 59 -19.54 -4.32 -5.18
C ASP A 59 -19.11 -3.53 -3.94
N VAL A 60 -18.72 -4.22 -2.86
CA VAL A 60 -18.35 -3.63 -1.58
C VAL A 60 -16.90 -3.96 -1.23
N CYS A 61 -16.15 -2.93 -0.91
CA CYS A 61 -14.73 -2.96 -0.59
C CYS A 61 -14.51 -2.54 0.86
N LEU A 62 -13.44 -3.05 1.48
CA LEU A 62 -12.92 -2.48 2.72
C LEU A 62 -12.37 -1.09 2.43
N ASP A 63 -12.77 -0.12 3.24
CA ASP A 63 -12.43 1.29 3.09
C ASP A 63 -11.96 1.87 4.43
N GLN A 64 -10.97 2.74 4.38
CA GLN A 64 -10.44 3.42 5.56
C GLN A 64 -11.52 4.20 6.33
N GLY A 65 -12.52 4.75 5.63
CA GLY A 65 -13.55 5.59 6.22
C GLY A 65 -12.98 6.85 6.92
N PRO A 66 -13.81 7.51 7.75
CA PRO A 66 -13.38 8.66 8.56
C PRO A 66 -12.31 8.27 9.58
N GLN A 67 -11.17 8.95 9.56
CA GLN A 67 -10.02 8.61 10.42
C GLN A 67 -10.30 8.75 11.93
N GLU A 68 -11.24 9.61 12.31
CA GLU A 68 -11.59 9.91 13.70
C GLU A 68 -12.15 8.70 14.44
N ASN A 69 -12.89 7.85 13.72
CA ASN A 69 -13.56 6.69 14.30
C ASN A 69 -12.62 5.48 14.46
N HIS A 70 -11.38 5.57 13.98
CA HIS A 70 -10.41 4.47 13.98
C HIS A 70 -10.99 3.14 13.49
N THR A 71 -11.96 3.16 12.58
CA THR A 71 -12.73 1.98 12.18
C THR A 71 -12.75 1.89 10.67
N ALA A 72 -12.33 0.75 10.12
CA ALA A 72 -12.53 0.46 8.71
C ALA A 72 -14.02 0.23 8.45
N ILE A 73 -14.50 0.71 7.31
CA ILE A 73 -15.88 0.54 6.88
C ILE A 73 -15.96 -0.36 5.65
N LEU A 74 -17.17 -0.79 5.34
CA LEU A 74 -17.51 -1.35 4.04
C LEU A 74 -18.16 -0.26 3.20
N TYR A 75 -17.66 -0.05 1.97
CA TYR A 75 -18.14 1.01 1.08
C TYR A 75 -18.19 0.51 -0.38
N PRO A 76 -19.04 1.08 -1.26
CA PRO A 76 -19.01 0.75 -2.68
C PRO A 76 -17.61 0.85 -3.27
N CYS A 77 -17.18 -0.17 -4.01
CA CYS A 77 -15.85 -0.20 -4.61
C CYS A 77 -15.68 0.92 -5.64
N HIS A 78 -14.65 1.74 -5.47
CA HIS A 78 -14.31 2.86 -6.36
C HIS A 78 -12.80 2.98 -6.65
N GLY A 79 -11.95 2.17 -5.99
CA GLY A 79 -10.52 2.07 -6.31
C GLY A 79 -9.68 3.30 -5.96
N TRP A 80 -10.17 4.19 -5.11
CA TRP A 80 -9.43 5.39 -4.69
C TRP A 80 -8.59 5.12 -3.44
N GLY A 81 -7.75 6.08 -3.08
CA GLY A 81 -6.81 5.99 -1.95
C GLY A 81 -7.37 5.34 -0.68
N PRO A 82 -8.57 5.69 -0.19
CA PRO A 82 -9.15 5.08 1.02
C PRO A 82 -9.37 3.55 0.94
N GLN A 83 -9.51 2.99 -0.26
CA GLN A 83 -9.71 1.56 -0.50
C GLN A 83 -8.42 0.81 -0.86
N LEU A 84 -7.29 1.51 -0.88
CA LEU A 84 -6.01 0.88 -1.11
C LEU A 84 -5.61 0.06 0.11
N ALA A 85 -5.65 -1.26 -0.03
CA ALA A 85 -5.12 -2.20 0.93
C ALA A 85 -3.71 -2.64 0.53
N ARG A 86 -2.86 -2.87 1.53
CA ARG A 86 -1.51 -3.43 1.35
C ARG A 86 -1.28 -4.53 2.39
N TYR A 87 -0.93 -5.72 1.91
CA TYR A 87 -0.57 -6.86 2.75
C TYR A 87 0.93 -7.08 2.76
N THR A 88 1.52 -7.25 3.93
CA THR A 88 2.98 -7.36 4.11
C THR A 88 3.46 -8.78 4.35
N LYS A 89 4.77 -9.02 4.19
CA LYS A 89 5.43 -10.31 4.50
C LYS A 89 5.25 -10.72 5.97
N GLU A 90 5.10 -9.77 6.87
CA GLU A 90 4.89 -10.00 8.30
C GLU A 90 3.43 -10.33 8.65
N GLY A 91 2.53 -10.21 7.68
CA GLY A 91 1.10 -10.47 7.82
C GLY A 91 0.27 -9.25 8.23
N PHE A 92 0.75 -8.02 7.99
CA PHE A 92 0.01 -6.81 8.36
C PHE A 92 -0.87 -6.34 7.21
N LEU A 93 -2.12 -5.95 7.52
CA LEU A 93 -3.05 -5.33 6.59
C LEU A 93 -3.08 -3.82 6.82
N HIS A 94 -2.53 -3.05 5.89
CA HIS A 94 -2.61 -1.58 5.87
C HIS A 94 -3.77 -1.16 4.99
N LEU A 95 -4.44 -0.05 5.34
CA LEU A 95 -5.59 0.46 4.60
C LEU A 95 -5.55 1.99 4.48
N GLY A 96 -5.66 2.48 3.25
CA GLY A 96 -5.59 3.90 2.91
C GLY A 96 -4.40 4.23 1.99
N ALA A 97 -4.28 5.53 1.67
CA ALA A 97 -3.20 6.00 0.83
C ALA A 97 -1.83 5.77 1.48
N LEU A 98 -0.85 5.35 0.67
CA LEU A 98 0.53 5.15 1.11
C LEU A 98 1.19 6.49 1.44
N GLY A 99 1.88 6.57 2.58
CA GLY A 99 2.68 7.73 2.91
C GLY A 99 3.87 7.88 1.96
N THR A 100 4.20 9.13 1.61
CA THR A 100 5.24 9.45 0.61
C THR A 100 6.65 9.50 1.18
N THR A 101 6.79 10.01 2.41
CA THR A 101 8.08 10.21 3.08
C THR A 101 8.07 9.66 4.49
N THR A 102 9.22 9.17 4.95
CA THR A 102 9.48 8.69 6.32
C THR A 102 9.23 9.75 7.40
N LEU A 103 9.22 11.04 7.03
CA LEU A 103 8.99 12.18 7.93
C LEU A 103 7.51 12.44 8.24
N LEU A 104 6.59 11.91 7.43
CA LEU A 104 5.14 12.08 7.60
C LEU A 104 4.50 10.78 8.10
N PRO A 105 3.34 10.84 8.77
CA PRO A 105 2.60 9.64 9.17
C PRO A 105 2.36 8.69 7.98
N ASP A 106 2.45 7.40 8.25
CA ASP A 106 2.18 6.36 7.26
C ASP A 106 0.72 5.86 7.32
N THR A 107 0.35 5.01 6.38
CA THR A 107 -0.92 4.28 6.36
C THR A 107 -1.08 3.45 7.64
N ARG A 108 -2.28 3.52 8.24
CA ARG A 108 -2.66 2.73 9.43
C ARG A 108 -2.84 1.26 9.06
N CYS A 109 -2.70 0.37 10.05
CA CYS A 109 -3.04 -1.04 9.90
C CYS A 109 -4.26 -1.44 10.70
N LEU A 110 -4.89 -2.50 10.21
CA LEU A 110 -5.98 -3.19 10.86
C LEU A 110 -5.42 -3.95 12.08
N VAL A 111 -6.01 -3.68 13.23
CA VAL A 111 -5.56 -4.17 14.53
C VAL A 111 -6.73 -4.77 15.27
N ASP A 112 -6.54 -6.00 15.75
CA ASP A 112 -7.42 -6.61 16.73
C ASP A 112 -6.66 -6.82 18.04
N ASN A 113 -7.02 -6.02 19.04
CA ASN A 113 -6.47 -6.08 20.38
C ASN A 113 -7.52 -6.45 21.44
N VAL A 114 -8.72 -6.89 21.00
CA VAL A 114 -9.86 -7.29 21.85
C VAL A 114 -10.38 -6.16 22.76
N LYS A 115 -9.92 -4.90 22.59
CA LYS A 115 -10.42 -3.76 23.38
C LYS A 115 -11.69 -3.15 22.79
N SER A 116 -11.94 -3.39 21.52
CA SER A 116 -13.11 -2.93 20.77
C SER A 116 -13.88 -4.14 20.26
N ARG A 117 -15.18 -3.95 20.02
CA ARG A 117 -16.03 -4.95 19.38
C ARG A 117 -15.62 -5.23 17.93
N PHE A 118 -15.01 -4.24 17.27
CA PHE A 118 -14.57 -4.33 15.87
C PHE A 118 -13.08 -4.01 15.75
N PRO A 119 -12.38 -4.60 14.76
CA PRO A 119 -11.00 -4.25 14.46
C PRO A 119 -10.85 -2.75 14.20
N GLN A 120 -9.71 -2.20 14.62
CA GLN A 120 -9.43 -0.77 14.53
C GLN A 120 -8.32 -0.48 13.53
N LEU A 121 -8.38 0.69 12.89
CA LEU A 121 -7.28 1.23 12.10
C LEU A 121 -6.40 2.12 12.98
N LEU A 122 -5.24 1.59 13.36
CA LEU A 122 -4.29 2.26 14.24
C LEU A 122 -2.92 2.43 13.58
N ASP A 123 -2.15 3.35 14.12
CA ASP A 123 -0.75 3.54 13.77
C ASP A 123 0.06 2.27 14.12
N CYS A 124 0.62 1.62 13.11
CA CYS A 124 1.28 0.33 13.24
C CYS A 124 2.49 0.35 14.17
N GLU A 125 3.23 1.45 14.18
CA GLU A 125 4.44 1.60 15.00
C GLU A 125 4.07 1.80 16.48
N LYS A 126 2.89 2.35 16.75
CA LYS A 126 2.39 2.55 18.12
C LYS A 126 1.83 1.27 18.75
N VAL A 127 1.52 0.24 17.96
CA VAL A 127 1.00 -1.04 18.48
C VAL A 127 2.16 -1.98 18.80
N LYS A 128 2.43 -2.14 20.11
CA LYS A 128 3.56 -2.91 20.64
C LYS A 128 3.52 -4.41 20.28
N SER A 129 2.36 -5.04 20.43
CA SER A 129 2.21 -6.48 20.16
C SER A 129 2.08 -6.73 18.66
N SER A 130 3.02 -7.48 18.09
CA SER A 130 2.90 -7.90 16.69
C SER A 130 1.69 -8.81 16.46
N LEU A 131 1.28 -9.59 17.47
CA LEU A 131 0.14 -10.52 17.35
C LEU A 131 -1.17 -9.78 17.07
N HIS A 132 -1.36 -8.58 17.63
CA HIS A 132 -2.57 -7.78 17.40
C HIS A 132 -2.66 -7.19 15.98
N LYS A 133 -1.55 -7.20 15.24
CA LYS A 133 -1.45 -6.65 13.88
C LYS A 133 -1.47 -7.73 12.80
N ARG A 134 -1.33 -9.02 13.16
CA ARG A 134 -1.16 -10.11 12.20
C ARG A 134 -2.50 -10.64 11.75
N TRP A 135 -2.62 -10.80 10.43
CA TRP A 135 -3.75 -11.39 9.74
C TRP A 135 -3.25 -12.48 8.80
N ASN A 136 -3.93 -13.63 8.80
CA ASN A 136 -3.67 -14.68 7.83
C ASN A 136 -4.52 -14.44 6.59
N PHE A 137 -3.93 -13.84 5.55
CA PHE A 137 -4.65 -13.50 4.33
C PHE A 137 -4.31 -14.48 3.21
N ILE A 138 -5.36 -15.06 2.62
CA ILE A 138 -5.28 -15.87 1.41
C ILE A 138 -6.34 -15.34 0.45
N GLN A 139 -6.00 -15.16 -0.82
CA GLN A 139 -6.95 -14.72 -1.85
C GLN A 139 -8.16 -15.66 -1.88
N ASN A 140 -9.38 -15.09 -1.85
CA ASN A 140 -10.67 -15.81 -1.76
C ASN A 140 -10.92 -16.57 -0.44
N GLY A 141 -10.02 -16.47 0.54
CA GLY A 141 -10.19 -17.00 1.88
C GLY A 141 -10.92 -16.03 2.82
N ALA A 142 -11.20 -16.51 4.03
CA ALA A 142 -11.57 -15.64 5.14
C ALA A 142 -10.32 -14.94 5.70
N ILE A 143 -10.55 -13.81 6.37
CA ILE A 143 -9.54 -13.00 7.04
C ILE A 143 -9.88 -12.95 8.52
#